data_AF-A0A382B9R4-F1
#
_entry.id   AF-A0A382B9R4-F1
#
_cell.length_a   1.000
_cell.length_b   1.000
_cell.length_c   1.000
_cell.angle_alpha   90.00
_cell.angle_beta   90.00
_cell.angle_gamma   90.00
#
_symmetry.space_group_name_H-M   'P 1'
#
loop_
_entity.id
_entity.type
_entity.pdbx_description
1 polymer ?
#
loop_
_entity_poly.entity_id
_entity_poly.type
_entity_poly.pdbx_seq_one_letter_code
_entity_poly.pdbx_strand_id
1 'polypeptide(L)' 'IPYTISHNENCILVPPSDPLNLSKAILELIRNPQKCKQLGESGFRMVSNEGNLETMSTNIFSVYEKTIKLNKGN' A
#
# COMPACT_ATOMS: atom_id res chain seq x y z
N ILE A 1 0.80 -6.96 -9.44
CA ILE A 1 0.52 -6.76 -7.99
C ILE A 1 0.14 -5.29 -7.81
N PRO A 2 -0.89 -4.94 -7.01
CA PRO A 2 -1.25 -3.55 -6.75
C PRO A 2 -0.09 -2.76 -6.15
N TYR A 3 0.08 -1.48 -6.51
CA TYR A 3 1.17 -0.65 -6.00
C TYR A 3 1.07 -0.38 -4.48
N THR A 4 -0.12 -0.50 -3.91
CA THR A 4 -0.40 -0.24 -2.50
C THR A 4 0.12 -1.35 -1.57
N ILE A 5 0.55 -2.50 -2.12
CA ILE A 5 1.03 -3.63 -1.32
C ILE A 5 2.42 -4.07 -1.75
N SER A 6 3.29 -4.29 -0.75
CA SER A 6 4.68 -4.69 -0.90
C SER A 6 4.96 -5.87 0.03
N HIS A 7 5.44 -6.98 -0.56
CA HIS A 7 5.72 -8.21 0.18
C HIS A 7 6.77 -7.97 1.28
N ASN A 8 6.49 -8.44 2.50
CA ASN A 8 7.30 -8.28 3.71
C ASN A 8 7.51 -6.83 4.17
N GLU A 9 6.84 -5.86 3.55
CA GLU A 9 6.83 -4.47 4.01
C GLU A 9 5.52 -4.16 4.71
N ASN A 10 4.39 -4.40 4.05
CA ASN A 10 3.05 -4.13 4.58
C ASN A 10 2.07 -5.30 4.40
N CYS A 11 2.52 -6.41 3.78
CA CYS A 11 1.73 -7.62 3.59
C CYS A 11 2.60 -8.88 3.42
N ILE A 12 1.96 -10.05 3.42
CA ILE A 12 2.56 -11.29 2.88
C ILE A 12 1.81 -11.61 1.59
N LEU A 13 2.54 -11.71 0.47
CA LEU A 13 1.97 -12.10 -0.81
C LEU A 13 2.03 -13.62 -0.94
N VAL A 14 0.92 -14.21 -1.37
CA VAL A 14 0.79 -15.63 -1.64
C VAL A 14 0.30 -15.79 -3.08
N PRO A 15 0.84 -16.74 -3.87
CA PRO A 15 0.31 -17.02 -5.20
C PRO A 15 -1.19 -17.37 -5.15
N PRO A 16 -1.98 -16.97 -6.15
CA PRO A 16 -3.37 -17.36 -6.23
C PRO A 16 -3.49 -18.89 -6.33
N SER A 17 -4.55 -19.44 -5.76
CA SER A 17 -4.85 -20.88 -5.79
C SER A 17 -3.77 -21.79 -5.18
N ASP A 18 -2.96 -21.25 -4.26
CA ASP A 18 -1.94 -22.01 -3.54
C ASP A 18 -2.27 -22.14 -2.03
N PRO A 19 -3.11 -23.12 -1.65
CA PRO A 19 -3.52 -23.30 -0.26
C PRO A 19 -2.35 -23.68 0.66
N LEU A 20 -1.31 -24.33 0.13
CA LEU A 20 -0.16 -24.74 0.92
C LEU A 20 0.65 -23.50 1.34
N ASN A 21 0.99 -22.60 0.41
CA ASN A 21 1.69 -21.37 0.75
C ASN A 21 0.83 -20.41 1.58
N LEU A 22 -0.49 -20.40 1.37
CA LEU A 22 -1.39 -19.65 2.25
C LEU A 22 -1.32 -20.16 3.69
N SER A 23 -1.39 -21.47 3.89
CA SER A 23 -1.31 -22.07 5.23
C SER A 23 0.02 -21.75 5.92
N LYS A 24 1.14 -21.76 5.18
CA LYS A 24 2.47 -21.42 5.70
C LYS A 24 2.54 -19.95 6.12
N ALA A 25 2.03 -19.04 5.30
CA ALA A 25 1.98 -17.61 5.61
C ALA A 25 1.16 -17.33 6.88
N ILE A 26 0.00 -17.98 7.03
CA ILE A 26 -0.83 -17.85 8.25
C ILE A 26 -0.08 -18.39 9.48
N LEU A 27 0.53 -19.57 9.39
CA LEU A 27 1.30 -20.15 10.49
C LEU A 27 2.51 -19.30 10.88
N GLU A 28 3.17 -18.67 9.91
CA GLU A 28 4.26 -17.73 10.15
C GLU A 28 3.79 -16.54 11.01
N LEU A 29 2.66 -15.93 10.65
CA LEU A 29 2.08 -14.81 11.39
C LEU A 29 1.67 -15.22 12.81
N ILE A 30 1.02 -16.38 12.97
CA ILE A 30 0.64 -16.90 14.29
C ILE A 30 1.86 -17.10 15.19
N ARG A 31 2.97 -17.60 14.63
CA ARG A 31 4.20 -17.88 15.38
C ARG A 31 5.07 -16.65 15.62
N ASN A 32 4.81 -15.54 14.92
CA ASN A 32 5.61 -14.32 15.01
C ASN A 32 4.73 -13.06 15.21
N PRO A 33 4.29 -12.81 16.46
CA PRO A 33 3.47 -11.63 16.80
C PRO A 33 4.15 -10.29 16.48
N GLN A 34 5.49 -10.24 16.53
CA GLN A 34 6.23 -9.03 16.18
C GLN A 34 6.10 -8.72 14.69
N LYS A 35 6.19 -9.74 13.82
CA LYS A 35 5.96 -9.56 12.38
C LYS A 35 4.53 -9.09 12.10
N CYS A 36 3.54 -9.63 12.80
CA CYS A 36 2.16 -9.13 12.70
C CYS A 36 2.06 -7.64 13.04
N LYS A 37 2.68 -7.21 14.15
CA LYS A 37 2.70 -5.80 14.56
C LYS A 37 3.38 -4.93 13.49
N GLN A 38 4.56 -5.34 13.02
CA GLN A 38 5.32 -4.58 12.01
C GLN A 38 4.55 -4.42 10.70
N LEU A 39 3.99 -5.51 10.16
CA LEU A 39 3.20 -5.47 8.93
C LEU A 39 1.92 -4.66 9.10
N GLY A 40 1.23 -4.82 10.23
CA GLY A 40 0.01 -4.06 10.53
C GLY A 40 0.25 -2.57 10.65
N GLU A 41 1.29 -2.16 11.38
CA GLU A 41 1.68 -0.75 11.50
C GLU A 41 2.14 -0.16 10.16
N SER A 42 2.85 -0.94 9.35
CA SER A 42 3.29 -0.54 8.03
C SER A 42 2.12 -0.36 7.06
N GLY A 43 1.18 -1.32 7.04
CA GLY A 43 -0.05 -1.23 6.27
C GLY A 43 -0.91 -0.04 6.68
N PHE A 44 -1.02 0.23 7.99
CA PHE A 44 -1.71 1.42 8.49
C PHE A 44 -1.05 2.71 7.99
N ARG A 45 0.28 2.84 8.11
CA ARG A 45 1.02 4.01 7.61
C ARG A 45 0.83 4.22 6.11
N MET A 46 0.84 3.16 5.29
CA MET A 46 0.61 3.27 3.85
C MET A 46 -0.75 3.91 3.55
N VAL A 47 -1.82 3.44 4.21
CA VAL A 47 -3.15 4.02 4.03
C VAL A 47 -3.17 5.47 4.53
N SER A 48 -2.67 5.72 5.74
CA SER A 48 -2.68 7.05 6.36
C SER A 48 -1.89 8.10 5.57
N ASN A 49 -0.84 7.71 4.84
CA ASN A 49 0.03 8.66 4.15
C ASN A 49 -0.23 8.73 2.64
N GLU A 50 -0.61 7.62 2.00
CA GLU A 50 -0.68 7.52 0.54
C GLU A 50 -2.05 7.06 0.05
N GLY A 51 -2.59 5.98 0.65
CA GLY A 51 -3.83 5.34 0.25
C GLY A 51 -5.12 6.06 0.69
N ASN A 52 -5.05 7.34 1.05
CA ASN A 52 -6.17 8.10 1.57
C ASN A 52 -6.68 9.18 0.59
N LEU A 53 -7.91 9.64 0.85
CA LEU A 53 -8.61 10.63 0.03
C LEU A 53 -7.91 12.00 0.03
N GLU A 54 -7.28 12.40 1.12
CA GLU A 54 -6.61 13.70 1.24
C GLU A 54 -5.38 13.78 0.35
N THR A 55 -4.49 12.77 0.43
CA THR A 55 -3.32 12.65 -0.44
C THR A 55 -3.74 12.55 -1.90
N MET A 56 -4.77 11.74 -2.21
CA MET A 56 -5.29 11.64 -3.57
C MET A 56 -5.79 13.00 -4.09
N SER A 57 -6.60 13.71 -3.30
CA SER A 57 -7.19 15.01 -3.67
C SER A 57 -6.13 16.08 -3.89
N THR A 58 -5.11 16.11 -3.03
CA THR A 58 -3.97 17.02 -3.15
C THR A 58 -3.17 16.74 -4.43
N ASN A 59 -2.89 15.45 -4.72
CA ASN A 59 -2.14 15.07 -5.90
C ASN A 59 -2.88 15.42 -7.19
N ILE A 60 -4.19 15.13 -7.28
CA ILE A 60 -4.97 15.47 -8.47
C ILE A 60 -5.09 16.99 -8.64
N PHE A 61 -5.24 17.74 -7.55
CA PHE A 61 -5.25 19.22 -7.60
C PHE A 61 -3.94 19.78 -8.15
N SER A 62 -2.79 19.24 -7.70
CA SER A 62 -1.47 19.64 -8.22
C SER A 62 -1.33 19.41 -9.74
N VAL A 63 -1.89 18.32 -10.26
CA VAL A 63 -1.92 18.04 -11.70
C VAL A 63 -2.71 19.10 -12.46
N TYR A 64 -3.90 19.46 -11.97
CA TYR A 64 -4.72 20.52 -12.59
C TYR A 64 -4.01 21.88 -12.57
N GLU A 65 -3.45 22.29 -11.43
CA GLU A 65 -2.71 23.55 -11.33
C GLU A 65 -1.55 23.63 -12.33
N LYS A 66 -0.75 22.56 -12.44
CA LYS A 66 0.37 22.49 -13.38
C LYS A 66 -0.11 22.60 -14.82
N THR A 67 -1.18 21.89 -15.16
CA THR A 67 -1.75 21.89 -16.52
C THR A 67 -2.29 23.27 -16.91
N ILE A 68 -3.00 23.96 -16.01
CA ILE A 68 -3.50 25.32 -16.25
C ILE A 68 -2.35 26.32 -16.40
N LYS A 69 -1.29 26.22 -15.57
CA LYS A 69 -0.11 27.09 -15.65
C LYS A 69 0.63 26.92 -16.98
N LEU A 70 0.81 25.68 -17.44
CA LEU A 70 1.44 25.39 -18.74
C LEU A 70 0.64 25.99 -19.91
N ASN A 71 -0.69 25.90 -19.88
CA ASN A 71 -1.54 26.44 -20.95
C ASN A 71 -1.60 27.98 -20.99
N LYS A 72 -1.27 28.67 -19.88
CA LYS A 72 -1.20 30.14 -19.84
C LYS A 72 0.16 30.71 -20.27
N GLY A 73 1.18 29.86 -20.43
CA GLY A 73 2.52 30.23 -20.88
C GLY A 73 2.77 30.05 -22.38
N ASN A 74 1.74 29.64 -23.14
CA ASN A 74 1.69 29.58 -24.60
C ASN A 74 0.71 30.65 -25.12
#